data_AF-A0A972ZG87-F1
#
_entry.id   AF-A0A972ZG87-F1
#
_cell.length_a   1.000
_cell.length_b   1.000
_cell.length_c   1.000
_cell.angle_alpha   90.00
_cell.angle_beta   90.00
_cell.angle_gamma   90.00
#
_symmetry.space_group_name_H-M   'P 1'
#
loop_
_entity.id
_entity.type
_entity.pdbx_description
1 polymer ?
#
loop_
_entity_poly.entity_id
_entity_poly.type
_entity_poly.pdbx_seq_one_letter_code
_entity_poly.pdbx_strand_id
1 'polypeptide(L)'
;LFATLDTKTRRLELKINKLVLLSDTVGFIRKLPHTLVESFRSTLDEVLQADFLLHVIDLSHPGFEEQMRVVESTLREIGVSHPNTIEVFNKIDALEDPATLLTLRARYPDAVFISAARGINLSELRLRIAEHVARDYTERKIRVHVADYKLIGYLYEHAEVTDRQCIDENIELTFQVHKNSLKHIDALTGHLAI
;
A
#
# COMPACT_ATOMS: atom_id res chain seq x y z
N LEU A 1 -6.11 26.98 -3.77
CA LEU A 1 -6.64 26.83 -2.39
C LEU A 1 -6.38 25.39 -1.98
N PHE A 2 -5.76 25.12 -0.81
CA PHE A 2 -5.46 23.76 -0.35
C PHE A 2 -6.75 23.01 0.01
N ALA A 3 -6.87 21.76 -0.43
CA ALA A 3 -8.03 20.92 -0.10
C ALA A 3 -7.95 20.36 1.33
N THR A 4 -6.74 19.99 1.76
CA THR A 4 -6.43 19.48 3.11
C THR A 4 -5.09 20.07 3.54
N LEU A 5 -5.01 20.62 4.77
CA LEU A 5 -3.80 21.28 5.30
C LEU A 5 -3.14 20.48 6.44
N ASP A 6 -3.90 19.64 7.15
CA ASP A 6 -3.41 18.75 8.20
C ASP A 6 -3.45 17.31 7.73
N THR A 7 -2.38 16.54 7.97
CA THR A 7 -2.40 15.11 7.70
C THR A 7 -3.26 14.38 8.72
N LYS A 8 -4.11 13.43 8.26
CA LYS A 8 -4.96 12.63 9.14
C LYS A 8 -4.72 11.16 8.92
N THR A 9 -4.13 10.50 9.90
CA THR A 9 -3.93 9.05 9.90
C THR A 9 -5.09 8.32 10.58
N ARG A 10 -5.61 7.30 9.92
CA ARG A 10 -6.63 6.39 10.46
C ARG A 10 -6.23 4.94 10.20
N ARG A 11 -6.61 4.05 11.10
CA ARG A 11 -6.53 2.61 10.85
C ARG A 11 -7.55 2.23 9.77
N LEU A 12 -7.09 1.52 8.74
CA LEU A 12 -7.91 0.97 7.68
C LEU A 12 -8.19 -0.51 7.96
N GLU A 13 -9.43 -0.84 8.27
CA GLU A 13 -9.83 -2.25 8.43
C GLU A 13 -9.90 -2.93 7.06
N LEU A 14 -9.00 -3.90 6.86
CA LEU A 14 -8.95 -4.77 5.69
C LEU A 14 -9.17 -6.21 6.12
N LYS A 15 -9.62 -7.07 5.20
CA LYS A 15 -9.76 -8.51 5.44
C LYS A 15 -8.41 -9.25 5.35
N ILE A 16 -7.38 -8.66 5.94
CA ILE A 16 -6.04 -9.21 6.09
C ILE A 16 -5.61 -9.02 7.53
N ASN A 17 -4.79 -9.91 8.06
CA ASN A 17 -4.33 -9.84 9.43
C ASN A 17 -3.09 -8.92 9.58
N LYS A 18 -3.15 -7.76 8.91
CA LYS A 18 -2.09 -6.74 8.92
C LYS A 18 -2.67 -5.40 9.34
N LEU A 19 -1.94 -4.67 10.18
CA LEU A 19 -2.28 -3.30 10.51
C LEU A 19 -1.96 -2.40 9.31
N VAL A 20 -2.97 -1.73 8.77
CA VAL A 20 -2.80 -0.75 7.70
C VAL A 20 -3.22 0.63 8.20
N LEU A 21 -2.34 1.60 8.03
CA LEU A 21 -2.59 3.00 8.34
C LEU A 21 -2.78 3.75 7.03
N LEU A 22 -3.86 4.52 6.95
CA LEU A 22 -4.14 5.41 5.82
C LEU A 22 -4.00 6.85 6.30
N SER A 23 -3.02 7.56 5.73
CA SER A 23 -2.84 9.00 5.94
C SER A 23 -3.44 9.79 4.78
N ASP A 24 -4.38 10.68 5.10
CA ASP A 24 -4.85 11.72 4.18
C ASP A 24 -3.80 12.85 4.14
N THR A 25 -3.15 13.04 3.00
CA THR A 25 -2.05 14.00 2.84
C THR A 25 -2.54 15.34 2.29
N VAL A 26 -1.65 16.34 2.28
CA VAL A 26 -1.93 17.63 1.65
C VAL A 26 -2.11 17.41 0.14
N GLY A 27 -3.29 17.77 -0.37
CA GLY A 27 -3.58 17.67 -1.80
C GLY A 27 -2.65 18.55 -2.65
N PHE A 28 -2.04 17.97 -3.69
CA PHE A 28 -1.18 18.70 -4.62
C PHE A 28 -1.98 19.75 -5.39
N ILE A 29 -1.70 21.02 -5.14
CA ILE A 29 -2.14 22.11 -6.02
C ILE A 29 -1.08 22.25 -7.11
N ARG A 30 -1.53 22.25 -8.38
CA ARG A 30 -0.73 22.45 -9.60
C ARG A 30 0.53 23.28 -9.37
N LYS A 31 1.69 22.74 -9.77
CA LYS A 31 3.01 23.37 -9.68
C LYS A 31 3.23 24.01 -8.32
N LEU A 32 3.54 23.20 -7.31
CA LEU A 32 4.02 23.73 -6.04
C LEU A 32 5.22 24.66 -6.33
N PRO A 33 5.17 25.94 -5.93
CA PRO A 33 6.34 26.79 -6.00
C PRO A 33 7.51 26.09 -5.28
N HIS A 34 8.74 26.17 -5.81
CA HIS A 34 9.90 25.53 -5.18
C HIS A 34 10.05 25.93 -3.70
N THR A 35 9.72 27.17 -3.34
CA THR A 35 9.70 27.68 -1.96
C THR A 35 8.66 27.01 -1.07
N LEU A 36 7.54 26.56 -1.65
CA LEU A 36 6.52 25.80 -0.94
C LEU A 36 6.93 24.35 -0.74
N VAL A 37 7.63 23.73 -1.69
CA VAL A 37 8.15 22.36 -1.50
C VAL A 37 9.06 22.29 -0.28
N GLU A 38 9.91 23.31 -0.07
CA GLU A 38 10.75 23.42 1.14
C GLU A 38 9.93 23.62 2.41
N SER A 39 8.86 24.43 2.34
CA SER A 39 7.98 24.73 3.49
C SER A 39 7.07 23.56 3.88
N PHE A 40 6.76 22.67 2.93
CA PHE A 40 5.91 21.49 3.13
C PHE A 40 6.71 20.20 3.31
N ARG A 41 8.05 20.28 3.37
CA ARG A 41 8.91 19.10 3.48
C ARG A 41 8.55 18.24 4.69
N SER A 42 8.26 18.86 5.84
CA SER A 42 7.81 18.15 7.05
C SER A 42 6.43 17.50 6.91
N THR A 43 5.54 18.04 6.08
CA THR A 43 4.22 17.45 5.77
C THR A 43 4.27 16.41 4.64
N LEU A 44 5.39 16.35 3.90
CA LEU A 44 5.65 15.37 2.85
C LEU A 44 6.52 14.20 3.33
N ASP A 45 7.02 14.25 4.58
CA ASP A 45 7.71 13.12 5.21
C ASP A 45 6.83 11.86 5.25
N GLU A 46 5.52 12.01 5.43
CA GLU A 46 4.58 10.88 5.37
C GLU A 46 4.55 10.24 3.97
N VAL A 47 4.70 11.02 2.90
CA VAL A 47 4.76 10.51 1.52
C VAL A 47 6.07 9.76 1.29
N LEU A 48 7.18 10.23 1.87
CA LEU A 48 8.49 9.60 1.77
C LEU A 48 8.60 8.30 2.59
N GLN A 49 7.87 8.20 3.69
CA GLN A 49 7.87 7.03 4.57
C GLN A 49 6.80 6.00 4.22
N ALA A 50 5.82 6.35 3.38
CA ALA A 50 4.75 5.45 2.99
C ALA A 50 5.28 4.24 2.20
N ASP A 51 4.78 3.05 2.55
CA ASP A 51 5.08 1.81 1.81
C ASP A 51 4.55 1.87 0.36
N PHE A 52 3.40 2.52 0.17
CA PHE A 52 2.78 2.75 -1.13
C PHE A 52 1.84 3.96 -1.08
N LEU A 53 1.51 4.52 -2.25
CA LEU A 53 0.65 5.70 -2.40
C LEU A 53 -0.68 5.35 -3.08
N LEU A 54 -1.73 6.08 -2.73
CA LEU A 54 -2.99 6.12 -3.49
C LEU A 54 -3.05 7.44 -4.24
N HIS A 55 -2.91 7.40 -5.56
CA HIS A 55 -3.02 8.59 -6.39
C HIS A 55 -4.48 8.77 -6.83
N VAL A 56 -5.23 9.60 -6.10
CA VAL A 56 -6.63 9.86 -6.40
C VAL A 56 -6.76 10.89 -7.53
N ILE A 57 -7.39 10.50 -8.62
CA ILE A 57 -7.47 11.27 -9.87
C ILE A 57 -8.92 11.63 -10.15
N ASP A 58 -9.20 12.89 -10.44
CA ASP A 58 -10.55 13.39 -10.71
C ASP A 58 -10.91 13.24 -12.19
N LEU A 59 -11.73 12.24 -12.55
CA LEU A 59 -12.16 12.03 -13.94
C LEU A 59 -13.15 13.06 -14.48
N SER A 60 -13.78 13.86 -13.61
CA SER A 60 -14.66 14.95 -14.06
C SER A 60 -13.89 16.12 -14.66
N HIS A 61 -12.58 16.19 -14.43
CA HIS A 61 -11.74 17.28 -14.88
C HIS A 61 -11.12 16.94 -16.26
N PRO A 62 -11.36 17.73 -17.33
CA PRO A 62 -10.90 17.39 -18.68
C PRO A 62 -9.37 17.33 -18.82
N GLY A 63 -8.64 18.07 -17.97
CA GLY A 63 -7.18 18.04 -17.88
C GLY A 63 -6.60 17.08 -16.84
N PHE A 64 -7.30 16.00 -16.46
CA PHE A 64 -6.82 15.09 -15.40
C PHE A 64 -5.46 14.46 -15.73
N GLU A 65 -5.17 14.15 -17.00
CA GLU A 65 -3.88 13.57 -17.40
C GLU A 65 -2.72 14.53 -17.18
N GLU A 66 -2.93 15.83 -17.41
CA GLU A 66 -1.91 16.84 -17.13
C GLU A 66 -1.67 16.95 -15.62
N GLN A 67 -2.74 16.90 -14.83
CA GLN A 67 -2.63 16.89 -13.37
C GLN A 67 -1.89 15.65 -12.86
N MET A 68 -2.17 14.47 -13.44
CA MET A 68 -1.46 13.23 -13.13
C MET A 68 0.05 13.40 -13.35
N ARG A 69 0.44 13.87 -14.54
CA ARG A 69 1.86 14.11 -14.89
C ARG A 69 2.54 15.11 -13.96
N VAL A 70 1.83 16.15 -13.52
CA VAL A 70 2.35 17.14 -12.56
C VAL A 70 2.56 16.52 -11.17
N VAL A 71 1.64 15.67 -10.69
CA VAL A 71 1.82 14.95 -9.43
C VAL A 71 3.03 14.01 -9.52
N GLU A 72 3.14 13.24 -10.60
CA GLU A 72 4.27 12.33 -10.84
C GLU A 72 5.62 13.05 -10.94
N SER A 73 5.67 14.24 -11.54
CA SER A 73 6.90 15.05 -11.55
C SER A 73 7.24 15.57 -10.17
N THR A 74 6.24 16.05 -9.43
CA THR A 74 6.43 16.58 -8.07
C THR A 74 6.92 15.50 -7.12
N LEU A 75 6.34 14.29 -7.16
CA LEU A 75 6.78 13.14 -6.36
C LEU A 75 8.25 12.79 -6.64
N ARG A 76 8.67 12.82 -7.91
CA ARG A 76 10.07 12.60 -8.29
C ARG A 76 10.99 13.70 -7.75
N GLU A 77 10.58 14.96 -7.83
CA GLU A 77 11.38 16.11 -7.35
C GLU A 77 11.63 16.06 -5.84
N ILE A 78 10.66 15.57 -5.06
CA ILE A 78 10.82 15.44 -3.59
C ILE A 78 11.56 14.16 -3.17
N GLY A 79 12.04 13.36 -4.13
CA GLY A 79 12.85 12.15 -3.87
C GLY A 79 12.04 10.87 -3.70
N VAL A 80 10.73 10.88 -3.99
CA VAL A 80 9.93 9.66 -4.02
C VAL A 80 10.21 8.95 -5.34
N SER A 81 11.13 7.98 -5.30
CA SER A 81 11.51 7.18 -6.47
C SER A 81 10.58 5.99 -6.64
N HIS A 82 9.82 5.96 -7.74
CA HIS A 82 8.89 4.88 -8.10
C HIS A 82 8.12 4.33 -6.90
N PRO A 83 7.32 5.18 -6.21
CA PRO A 83 6.46 4.68 -5.16
C PRO A 83 5.54 3.64 -5.79
N ASN A 84 5.48 2.48 -5.17
CA ASN A 84 4.40 1.53 -5.35
C ASN A 84 3.09 2.35 -5.26
N THR A 85 2.43 2.62 -6.38
CA THR A 85 1.31 3.57 -6.44
C THR A 85 0.11 2.88 -7.04
N ILE A 86 -1.04 3.02 -6.40
CA ILE A 86 -2.33 2.60 -6.94
C ILE A 86 -3.00 3.85 -7.48
N GLU A 87 -3.22 3.88 -8.79
CA GLU A 87 -4.01 4.91 -9.46
C GLU A 87 -5.49 4.69 -9.12
N VAL A 88 -6.13 5.71 -8.56
CA VAL A 88 -7.53 5.66 -8.14
C VAL A 88 -8.31 6.72 -8.89
N PHE A 89 -8.88 6.35 -10.03
CA PHE A 89 -9.76 7.20 -10.81
C PHE A 89 -11.10 7.38 -10.12
N ASN A 90 -11.30 8.53 -9.50
CA ASN A 90 -12.48 8.91 -8.75
C ASN A 90 -13.46 9.70 -9.63
N LYS A 91 -14.70 9.84 -9.14
CA LYS A 91 -15.83 10.52 -9.78
C LYS A 91 -16.28 9.87 -11.09
N ILE A 92 -16.25 8.54 -11.18
CA ILE A 92 -16.80 7.82 -12.34
C ILE A 92 -18.29 8.10 -12.57
N ASP A 93 -19.01 8.54 -11.53
CA ASP A 93 -20.41 8.95 -11.60
C ASP A 93 -20.63 10.27 -12.35
N ALA A 94 -19.58 11.06 -12.57
CA ALA A 94 -19.62 12.29 -13.35
C ALA A 94 -19.34 12.08 -14.85
N LEU A 95 -19.01 10.85 -15.27
CA LEU A 95 -18.83 10.54 -16.68
C LEU A 95 -20.19 10.43 -17.38
N GLU A 96 -20.39 11.24 -18.41
CA GLU A 96 -21.63 11.23 -19.20
C GLU A 96 -21.68 10.04 -20.17
N ASP A 97 -20.53 9.64 -20.71
CA ASP A 97 -20.42 8.56 -21.69
C ASP A 97 -19.78 7.29 -21.08
N PRO A 98 -20.52 6.17 -20.98
CA PRO A 98 -19.98 4.89 -20.53
C PRO A 98 -18.82 4.36 -21.38
N ALA A 99 -18.74 4.69 -22.67
CA ALA A 99 -17.65 4.22 -23.53
C ALA A 99 -16.30 4.82 -23.10
N THR A 100 -16.31 6.05 -22.60
CA THR A 100 -15.12 6.70 -22.00
C THR A 100 -14.51 5.86 -20.87
N LEU A 101 -15.33 5.28 -19.99
CA LEU A 101 -14.84 4.43 -18.90
C LEU A 101 -14.18 3.15 -19.43
N LEU A 102 -14.70 2.55 -20.49
CA LEU A 102 -14.12 1.36 -21.12
C LEU A 102 -12.75 1.67 -21.73
N THR A 103 -12.61 2.79 -22.44
CA THR A 103 -11.34 3.24 -23.00
C THR A 103 -10.30 3.50 -21.90
N LEU A 104 -10.72 4.14 -20.80
CA LEU A 104 -9.83 4.41 -19.67
C LEU A 104 -9.36 3.13 -18.99
N ARG A 105 -10.23 2.13 -18.79
CA ARG A 105 -9.85 0.81 -18.24
C ARG A 105 -8.86 0.07 -19.13
N ALA A 106 -9.02 0.15 -20.45
CA ALA A 106 -8.06 -0.44 -21.37
C ALA A 106 -6.70 0.26 -21.33
N ARG A 107 -6.69 1.57 -21.08
CA ARG A 107 -5.47 2.39 -21.00
C ARG A 107 -4.74 2.28 -19.65
N TYR A 108 -5.49 2.12 -18.56
CA TYR A 108 -4.97 1.98 -17.20
C TYR A 108 -5.49 0.68 -16.57
N PRO A 109 -4.95 -0.49 -16.97
CA PRO A 109 -5.47 -1.79 -16.57
C PRO A 109 -5.30 -2.08 -15.07
N ASP A 110 -4.29 -1.49 -14.43
CA ASP A 110 -4.01 -1.68 -13.00
C ASP A 110 -4.71 -0.65 -12.08
N ALA A 111 -5.42 0.31 -12.67
CA ALA A 111 -6.06 1.39 -11.92
C ALA A 111 -7.43 0.99 -11.38
N VAL A 112 -7.81 1.58 -10.26
CA VAL A 112 -9.12 1.37 -9.63
C VAL A 112 -10.05 2.52 -9.98
N PHE A 113 -11.24 2.19 -10.46
CA PHE A 113 -12.26 3.16 -10.88
C PHE A 113 -13.39 3.22 -9.85
N ILE A 114 -13.55 4.36 -9.17
CA ILE A 114 -14.47 4.52 -8.04
C ILE A 114 -15.35 5.78 -8.16
N SER A 115 -16.42 5.79 -7.38
CA SER A 115 -17.03 7.05 -6.93
C SER A 115 -17.04 7.08 -5.41
N ALA A 116 -16.15 7.89 -4.84
CA ALA A 116 -16.07 8.06 -3.39
C ALA A 116 -17.38 8.64 -2.82
N ALA A 117 -17.97 9.62 -3.51
CA ALA A 117 -19.21 10.27 -3.08
C ALA A 117 -20.42 9.33 -3.11
N ARG A 118 -20.48 8.41 -4.08
CA ARG A 118 -21.57 7.44 -4.24
C ARG A 118 -21.29 6.09 -3.59
N GLY A 119 -20.07 5.88 -3.07
CA GLY A 119 -19.62 4.59 -2.53
C GLY A 119 -19.40 3.49 -3.58
N ILE A 120 -19.29 3.84 -4.86
CA ILE A 120 -19.16 2.86 -5.96
C ILE A 120 -17.73 2.31 -5.99
N ASN A 121 -17.60 0.99 -6.07
CA ASN A 121 -16.34 0.24 -6.17
C ASN A 121 -15.34 0.47 -5.01
N LEU A 122 -15.80 0.94 -3.85
CA LEU A 122 -14.90 1.06 -2.69
C LEU A 122 -14.43 -0.30 -2.15
N SER A 123 -15.23 -1.35 -2.31
CA SER A 123 -14.82 -2.72 -1.97
C SER A 123 -13.67 -3.21 -2.85
N GLU A 124 -13.69 -2.86 -4.14
CA GLU A 124 -12.62 -3.17 -5.09
C GLU A 124 -11.33 -2.43 -4.70
N LEU A 125 -11.43 -1.14 -4.35
CA LEU A 125 -10.28 -0.39 -3.85
C LEU A 125 -9.68 -1.04 -2.60
N ARG A 126 -10.51 -1.47 -1.65
CA ARG A 126 -10.03 -2.18 -0.45
C ARG A 126 -9.34 -3.50 -0.78
N LEU A 127 -9.87 -4.27 -1.74
CA LEU A 127 -9.25 -5.51 -2.20
C LEU A 127 -7.88 -5.23 -2.82
N ARG A 128 -7.80 -4.26 -3.73
CA ARG A 128 -6.56 -3.85 -4.38
C ARG A 128 -5.52 -3.32 -3.39
N ILE A 129 -5.92 -2.57 -2.38
CA ILE A 129 -5.04 -2.17 -1.27
C ILE A 129 -4.52 -3.41 -0.53
N ALA A 130 -5.40 -4.34 -0.15
CA ALA A 130 -5.02 -5.55 0.58
C ALA A 130 -4.03 -6.43 -0.22
N GLU A 131 -4.27 -6.60 -1.51
CA GLU A 131 -3.34 -7.28 -2.41
C GLU A 131 -2.00 -6.54 -2.56
N HIS A 132 -1.98 -5.21 -2.42
CA HIS A 132 -0.71 -4.44 -2.44
C HIS A 132 0.10 -4.76 -1.21
N VAL A 133 -0.53 -4.65 -0.03
CA VAL A 133 0.09 -4.98 1.24
C VAL A 133 0.60 -6.41 1.22
N ALA A 134 -0.19 -7.36 0.73
CA ALA A 134 0.18 -8.78 0.68
C ALA A 134 1.42 -9.06 -0.19
N ARG A 135 1.71 -8.25 -1.23
CA ARG A 135 2.90 -8.44 -2.08
C ARG A 135 4.20 -8.29 -1.31
N ASP A 136 4.21 -7.55 -0.21
CA ASP A 136 5.41 -7.32 0.59
C ASP A 136 5.62 -8.39 1.66
N TYR A 137 4.69 -9.34 1.77
CA TYR A 137 4.80 -10.51 2.62
C TYR A 137 5.06 -11.75 1.79
N THR A 138 5.79 -12.69 2.38
CA THR A 138 6.03 -13.99 1.79
C THR A 138 5.74 -15.06 2.83
N GLU A 139 5.11 -16.14 2.39
CA GLU A 139 4.89 -17.31 3.23
C GLU A 139 6.17 -18.15 3.32
N ARG A 140 6.44 -18.65 4.52
CA ARG A 140 7.53 -19.57 4.81
C ARG A 140 7.01 -20.71 5.65
N LYS A 141 7.62 -21.87 5.44
CA LYS A 141 7.39 -23.04 6.25
C LYS A 141 8.73 -23.49 6.83
N ILE A 142 8.75 -23.75 8.12
CA ILE A 142 9.92 -24.32 8.80
C ILE A 142 9.51 -25.50 9.67
N ARG A 143 10.47 -26.37 9.94
CA ARG A 143 10.36 -27.38 11.00
C ARG A 143 11.42 -27.11 12.06
N VAL A 144 10.99 -26.92 13.30
CA VAL A 144 11.86 -26.58 14.44
C VAL A 144 11.58 -27.51 15.62
N HIS A 145 12.61 -27.89 16.36
CA HIS A 145 12.45 -28.70 17.56
C HIS A 145 11.77 -27.91 18.69
N VAL A 146 10.89 -28.53 19.47
CA VAL A 146 10.13 -27.87 20.56
C VAL A 146 11.01 -27.18 21.60
N ALA A 147 12.25 -27.66 21.77
CA ALA A 147 13.22 -27.10 22.71
C ALA A 147 13.80 -25.74 22.25
N ASP A 148 13.69 -25.38 20.97
CA ASP A 148 14.11 -24.07 20.46
C ASP A 148 13.01 -23.01 20.65
N TYR A 149 12.61 -22.83 21.91
CA TYR A 149 11.57 -21.88 22.29
C TYR A 149 11.96 -20.42 21.97
N LYS A 150 13.25 -20.13 21.80
CA LYS A 150 13.75 -18.80 21.42
C LYS A 150 13.39 -18.48 19.98
N LEU A 151 13.68 -19.39 19.04
CA LEU A 151 13.31 -19.21 17.64
C LEU A 151 11.79 -19.19 17.47
N ILE A 152 11.07 -20.09 18.15
CA ILE A 152 9.61 -20.13 18.13
C ILE A 152 9.02 -18.80 18.64
N GLY A 153 9.48 -18.31 19.80
CA GLY A 153 9.04 -17.04 20.37
C GLY A 153 9.31 -15.86 19.44
N TYR A 154 10.51 -15.80 18.85
CA TYR A 154 10.87 -14.78 17.88
C TYR A 154 9.94 -14.76 16.67
N LEU A 155 9.56 -15.93 16.12
CA LEU A 155 8.62 -16.02 15.00
C LEU A 155 7.22 -15.54 15.36
N TYR A 156 6.74 -15.83 16.56
CA TYR A 156 5.45 -15.31 17.04
C TYR A 156 5.45 -13.79 17.28
N GLU A 157 6.62 -13.21 17.57
CA GLU A 157 6.76 -11.76 17.80
C GLU A 157 6.95 -10.97 16.49
N HIS A 158 7.65 -11.54 15.51
CA HIS A 158 8.09 -10.82 14.30
C HIS A 158 7.49 -11.33 12.99
N ALA A 159 6.71 -12.40 13.01
CA ALA A 159 6.00 -12.93 11.86
C ALA A 159 4.54 -13.25 12.23
N GLU A 160 3.71 -13.41 11.20
CA GLU A 160 2.34 -13.86 11.39
C GLU A 160 2.26 -15.37 11.16
N VAL A 161 2.14 -16.14 12.24
CA VAL A 161 1.96 -17.59 12.17
C VAL A 161 0.54 -17.92 11.72
N THR A 162 0.42 -18.58 10.57
CA THR A 162 -0.86 -18.93 9.91
C THR A 162 -1.26 -20.38 10.14
N ASP A 163 -0.28 -21.28 10.32
CA ASP A 163 -0.53 -22.69 10.64
C ASP A 163 0.53 -23.23 11.61
N ARG A 164 0.12 -24.18 12.45
CA ARG A 164 0.99 -24.86 13.40
C ARG A 164 0.62 -26.33 13.52
N GLN A 165 1.60 -27.20 13.34
CA GLN A 165 1.44 -28.65 13.52
C GLN A 165 2.53 -29.20 14.43
N CYS A 166 2.17 -30.01 15.42
CA CYS A 166 3.12 -30.70 16.28
C CYS A 166 3.33 -32.13 15.75
N ILE A 167 4.57 -32.47 15.45
CA ILE A 167 4.97 -33.78 14.91
C ILE A 167 6.13 -34.29 15.78
N ASP A 168 5.85 -35.27 16.62
CA ASP A 168 6.79 -35.80 17.63
C ASP A 168 7.37 -34.69 18.51
N GLU A 169 8.69 -34.50 18.47
CA GLU A 169 9.42 -33.45 19.20
C GLU A 169 9.64 -32.19 18.35
N ASN A 170 8.99 -32.09 17.18
CA ASN A 170 9.09 -30.96 16.27
C ASN A 170 7.77 -30.21 16.13
N ILE A 171 7.88 -28.94 15.77
CA ILE A 171 6.76 -28.10 15.36
C ILE A 171 7.04 -27.66 13.93
N GLU A 172 6.07 -27.88 13.06
CA GLU A 172 6.00 -27.21 11.76
C GLU A 172 5.21 -25.92 11.91
N LEU A 173 5.81 -24.82 11.47
CA LEU A 173 5.18 -23.50 11.46
C LEU A 173 5.10 -23.01 10.02
N THR A 174 3.89 -22.64 9.60
CA THR A 174 3.68 -21.81 8.41
C THR A 174 3.44 -20.38 8.88
N PHE A 175 4.16 -19.43 8.31
CA PHE A 175 4.06 -18.03 8.71
C PHE A 175 4.30 -17.08 7.55
N GLN A 176 3.72 -15.89 7.63
CA GLN A 176 3.98 -14.79 6.71
C GLN A 176 4.93 -13.77 7.34
N VAL A 177 5.99 -13.42 6.61
CA VAL A 177 6.98 -12.42 7.02
C VAL A 177 7.12 -11.34 5.95
N HIS A 178 7.33 -10.11 6.38
CA HIS A 178 7.66 -9.01 5.48
C HIS A 178 9.02 -9.23 4.81
N LYS A 179 9.15 -8.94 3.51
CA LYS A 179 10.37 -9.15 2.71
C LYS A 179 11.63 -8.50 3.32
N ASN A 180 11.50 -7.38 4.01
CA ASN A 180 12.63 -6.71 4.69
C ASN A 180 13.17 -7.52 5.88
N SER A 181 12.31 -8.24 6.59
CA SER A 181 12.70 -9.08 7.74
C SER A 181 13.16 -10.47 7.30
N LEU A 182 12.88 -10.85 6.05
CA LEU A 182 13.15 -12.19 5.52
C LEU A 182 14.63 -12.58 5.67
N LYS A 183 15.57 -11.70 5.33
CA LYS A 183 17.01 -12.00 5.45
C LYS A 183 17.43 -12.35 6.87
N HIS A 184 16.84 -11.68 7.85
CA HIS A 184 17.14 -11.93 9.26
C HIS A 184 16.53 -13.26 9.72
N ILE A 185 15.28 -13.54 9.33
CA ILE A 185 14.65 -14.83 9.62
C ILE A 185 15.42 -15.96 8.94
N ASP A 186 15.76 -15.85 7.66
CA ASP A 186 16.52 -16.85 6.93
C ASP A 186 17.89 -17.13 7.58
N ALA A 187 18.54 -16.10 8.14
CA ALA A 187 19.79 -16.28 8.89
C ALA A 187 19.59 -17.03 10.22
N LEU A 188 18.45 -16.84 10.89
CA LEU A 188 18.10 -17.56 12.11
C LEU A 188 17.62 -19.00 11.83
N THR A 189 16.91 -19.22 10.73
CA THR A 189 16.29 -20.51 10.41
C THR A 189 17.19 -21.41 9.55
N GLY A 190 18.15 -20.87 8.81
CA GLY A 190 19.12 -21.64 8.03
C GLY A 190 18.47 -22.74 7.17
N HIS A 191 18.90 -23.99 7.40
CA HIS A 191 18.43 -25.20 6.70
C HIS A 191 17.08 -25.78 7.20
N LEU A 192 16.40 -25.10 8.13
CA LEU A 192 15.13 -25.57 8.71
C LEU A 192 13.92 -25.32 7.79
N ALA A 193 14.13 -24.62 6.67
CA ALA A 193 13.13 -24.44 5.62
C ALA A 193 12.82 -25.78 4.95
N ILE A 194 11.53 -26.05 4.76
CA ILE A 194 11.00 -27.26 4.14
C ILE A 194 10.13 -26.93 2.94
#